data_AF-A0A969KZ46-F1
#
_entry.id   AF-A0A969KZ46-F1
#
_cell.length_a   1.000
_cell.length_b   1.000
_cell.length_c   1.000
_cell.angle_alpha   90.00
_cell.angle_beta   90.00
_cell.angle_gamma   90.00
#
_symmetry.space_group_name_H-M   'P 1'
#
loop_
_entity.id
_entity.type
_entity.pdbx_description
1 polymer ?
#
loop_
_entity_poly.entity_id
_entity_poly.type
_entity_poly.pdbx_seq_one_letter_code
_entity_poly.pdbx_strand_id
1 'polypeptide(L)'
;MTEKKIIREGQGTFAQLYDVQEELSRRNTKPLGRPPKKVQRKPTTVHLTKTETRNLNKLHLLIGEQFSVNRSELVGIAIDTLTLLLEEKGKNAVEIGQIRDIETFRRFIFDFMKS
;
A
#
# COMPACT_ATOMS: atom_id res chain seq x y z
N MET A 1 51.56 22.72 36.92
CA MET A 1 51.73 23.30 35.58
C MET A 1 50.84 22.53 34.64
N THR A 2 49.73 23.14 34.22
CA THR A 2 48.65 22.48 33.48
C THR A 2 48.65 23.03 32.07
N GLU A 3 49.07 22.21 31.10
CA GLU A 3 49.18 22.62 29.70
C GLU A 3 47.81 22.69 29.03
N LYS A 4 47.60 23.81 28.32
CA LYS A 4 46.40 24.12 27.55
C LYS A 4 46.27 23.18 26.35
N LYS A 5 45.10 22.57 26.21
CA LYS A 5 44.68 21.77 25.06
C LYS A 5 44.50 22.69 23.84
N ILE A 6 45.40 22.60 22.87
CA ILE A 6 45.30 23.29 21.58
C ILE A 6 44.35 22.48 20.69
N ILE A 7 43.19 23.04 20.38
CA ILE A 7 42.29 22.57 19.33
C ILE A 7 42.99 22.89 18.00
N ARG A 8 43.46 21.85 17.30
CA ARG A 8 43.97 22.00 15.93
C ARG A 8 42.81 21.77 14.95
N GLU A 9 42.27 22.88 14.47
CA GLU A 9 41.50 22.94 13.24
C GLU A 9 42.45 22.75 12.05
N GLY A 10 42.07 21.89 11.11
CA GLY A 10 42.69 21.84 9.78
C GLY A 10 43.23 20.48 9.37
N GLN A 11 42.75 20.03 8.20
CA GLN A 11 43.25 18.93 7.37
C GLN A 11 42.75 17.53 7.74
N GLY A 12 41.45 17.30 7.54
CA GLY A 12 40.99 15.95 7.19
C GLY A 12 41.72 15.50 5.91
N THR A 13 42.27 14.29 5.92
CA THR A 13 43.00 13.77 4.77
C THR A 13 42.05 13.59 3.58
N PHE A 14 42.54 13.75 2.35
CA PHE A 14 41.73 13.57 1.14
C PHE A 14 40.98 12.22 1.14
N ALA A 15 41.56 11.18 1.74
CA ALA A 15 40.91 9.88 1.95
C ALA A 15 39.60 9.99 2.76
N GLN A 16 39.60 10.76 3.85
CA GLN A 16 38.39 10.97 4.67
C GLN A 16 37.31 11.73 3.91
N LEU A 17 37.68 12.63 3.00
CA LEU A 17 36.71 13.32 2.15
C LEU A 17 36.08 12.37 1.12
N TYR A 18 36.85 11.43 0.57
CA TYR A 18 36.33 10.37 -0.31
C TYR A 18 35.39 9.42 0.43
N ASP A 19 35.76 8.97 1.63
CA ASP A 19 34.91 8.09 2.44
C ASP A 19 33.58 8.76 2.78
N VAL A 20 33.62 10.05 3.15
CA VAL A 20 32.42 10.86 3.41
C VAL A 20 31.58 11.06 2.15
N GLN A 21 32.21 11.30 0.98
CA GLN A 21 31.51 11.41 -0.29
C GLN A 21 30.86 10.08 -0.70
N GLU A 22 31.54 8.96 -0.48
CA GLU A 22 31.04 7.62 -0.80
C GLU A 22 29.87 7.25 0.11
N GLU A 23 29.95 7.52 1.41
CA GLU A 23 28.84 7.33 2.35
C GLU A 23 27.63 8.21 2.00
N LEU A 24 27.84 9.47 1.62
CA LEU A 24 26.76 10.37 1.19
C LEU A 24 26.13 9.92 -0.13
N SER A 25 26.94 9.39 -1.05
CA SER A 25 26.47 8.87 -2.34
C SER A 25 25.62 7.61 -2.15
N ARG A 26 26.04 6.70 -1.25
CA ARG A 26 25.28 5.48 -0.90
C ARG A 26 23.95 5.78 -0.19
N ARG A 27 23.86 6.89 0.57
CA ARG A 27 22.59 7.33 1.19
C ARG A 27 21.62 7.97 0.19
N ASN A 28 22.12 8.53 -0.91
CA ASN A 28 21.32 9.21 -1.95
C ASN A 28 20.98 8.33 -3.15
N THR A 29 21.58 7.14 -3.28
CA THR A 29 21.08 6.14 -4.23
C THR A 29 19.72 5.66 -3.75
N LYS A 30 18.64 6.20 -4.35
CA LYS A 30 17.31 5.61 -4.25
C LYS A 30 17.49 4.11 -4.53
N PRO A 31 17.00 3.21 -3.65
CA PRO A 31 17.11 1.79 -3.92
C PRO A 31 16.55 1.55 -5.32
N LEU A 32 17.25 0.73 -6.11
CA LEU A 32 16.79 0.17 -7.38
C LEU A 32 15.61 -0.80 -7.12
N GLY A 33 14.64 -0.32 -6.35
CA GLY A 33 13.41 -1.00 -6.05
C GLY A 33 12.43 -0.83 -7.20
N ARG A 34 11.31 -1.53 -7.06
CA ARG A 34 10.17 -1.48 -7.96
C ARG A 34 9.88 -0.03 -8.38
N PRO A 35 9.66 0.24 -9.68
CA PRO A 35 9.29 1.57 -10.15
C PRO A 35 8.18 2.17 -9.28
N PRO A 36 8.25 3.46 -8.94
CA PRO A 36 7.22 4.10 -8.14
C PRO A 36 5.87 3.91 -8.83
N LYS A 37 4.87 3.47 -8.07
CA LYS A 37 3.53 3.23 -8.62
C LYS A 37 2.98 4.54 -9.17
N LYS A 38 2.42 4.48 -10.39
CA LYS A 38 1.81 5.64 -11.07
C LYS A 38 0.69 6.28 -10.26
N VAL A 39 -0.05 5.48 -9.49
CA VAL A 39 -1.16 5.93 -8.65
C VAL A 39 -0.70 5.97 -7.20
N GLN A 40 -0.63 7.18 -6.64
CA GLN A 40 -0.39 7.36 -5.20
C GLN A 40 -1.71 7.20 -4.45
N ARG A 41 -1.74 6.25 -3.50
CA ARG A 41 -2.90 6.04 -2.63
C ARG A 41 -2.61 6.67 -1.27
N LYS A 42 -3.62 7.32 -0.69
CA LYS A 42 -3.53 7.81 0.69
C LYS A 42 -3.41 6.61 1.63
N PRO A 43 -2.53 6.65 2.65
CA PRO A 43 -2.48 5.61 3.67
C PRO A 43 -3.82 5.50 4.38
N THR A 44 -4.36 4.29 4.50
CA THR A 44 -5.64 4.02 5.16
C THR A 44 -5.58 2.67 5.85
N THR A 45 -6.03 2.61 7.10
CA THR A 45 -6.07 1.37 7.89
C THR A 45 -7.42 0.70 7.68
N VAL A 46 -7.41 -0.58 7.31
CA VAL A 46 -8.62 -1.40 7.18
C VAL A 46 -8.56 -2.51 8.23
N HIS A 47 -9.57 -2.57 9.08
CA HIS A 47 -9.70 -3.62 10.09
C HIS A 47 -10.44 -4.81 9.50
N LEU A 48 -9.79 -5.98 9.51
CA LEU A 48 -10.33 -7.22 8.98
C LEU A 48 -10.48 -8.24 10.09
N THR A 49 -11.55 -9.02 10.02
CA THR A 49 -11.70 -10.25 10.79
C THR A 49 -10.63 -11.27 10.39
N LYS A 50 -10.46 -12.32 11.22
CA LYS A 50 -9.57 -13.44 10.90
C LYS A 50 -9.95 -14.11 9.57
N THR A 51 -11.24 -14.26 9.31
CA THR A 51 -11.77 -14.87 8.10
C THR A 51 -11.49 -14.02 6.87
N GLU A 52 -11.75 -12.71 6.94
CA GLU A 52 -11.45 -11.78 5.84
C GLU A 52 -9.96 -11.71 5.54
N THR A 53 -9.11 -11.71 6.57
CA THR A 53 -7.65 -11.76 6.40
C THR A 53 -7.22 -13.03 5.65
N ARG A 54 -7.77 -14.18 6.02
CA ARG A 54 -7.51 -15.46 5.32
C ARG A 54 -7.97 -15.40 3.86
N ASN A 55 -9.15 -14.83 3.60
CA ASN A 55 -9.69 -14.69 2.25
C ASN A 55 -8.84 -13.74 1.39
N LEU A 56 -8.38 -12.62 1.95
CA LEU A 56 -7.49 -11.67 1.27
C LEU A 56 -6.14 -12.31 0.93
N ASN A 57 -5.57 -13.11 1.85
CA ASN A 57 -4.34 -13.85 1.58
C ASN A 57 -4.56 -14.90 0.48
N LYS A 58 -5.68 -15.62 0.51
CA LYS A 58 -6.03 -16.59 -0.56
C LYS A 58 -6.15 -15.90 -1.92
N LEU A 59 -6.88 -14.79 -1.98
CA LEU A 59 -7.05 -14.00 -3.21
C LEU A 59 -5.70 -13.51 -3.75
N HIS A 60 -4.84 -13.01 -2.86
CA HIS A 60 -3.49 -12.59 -3.22
C HIS A 60 -2.65 -13.71 -3.80
N LEU A 61 -2.72 -14.93 -3.25
CA LEU A 61 -1.99 -16.07 -3.80
C LEU A 61 -2.52 -16.48 -5.18
N LEU A 62 -3.85 -16.59 -5.33
CA LEU A 62 -4.48 -16.97 -6.60
C LEU A 62 -4.14 -16.02 -7.74
N ILE A 63 -4.03 -14.73 -7.44
CA ILE A 63 -3.74 -13.69 -8.42
C ILE A 63 -2.23 -13.51 -8.63
N GLY A 64 -1.45 -13.67 -7.56
CA GLY A 64 -0.01 -13.43 -7.53
C GLY A 64 0.78 -14.32 -8.49
N GLU A 65 0.23 -15.47 -8.86
CA GLU A 65 0.79 -16.36 -9.89
C GLU A 65 0.82 -15.72 -11.29
N GLN A 66 -0.13 -14.83 -11.59
CA GLN A 66 -0.31 -14.24 -12.91
C GLN A 66 0.26 -12.82 -13.01
N PHE A 67 0.17 -12.04 -11.92
CA PHE A 67 0.70 -10.68 -11.88
C PHE A 67 1.10 -10.26 -10.48
N SER A 68 2.17 -9.46 -10.38
CA SER A 68 2.66 -8.96 -9.09
C SER A 68 1.72 -7.90 -8.53
N VAL A 69 0.86 -8.29 -7.60
CA VAL A 69 -0.12 -7.43 -6.91
C VAL A 69 0.14 -7.41 -5.42
N ASN A 70 -0.12 -6.29 -4.75
CA ASN A 70 -0.08 -6.21 -3.29
C ASN A 70 -1.50 -6.40 -2.71
N ARG A 71 -1.59 -6.89 -1.47
CA ARG A 71 -2.88 -7.01 -0.74
C ARG A 71 -3.67 -5.69 -0.69
N SER A 72 -2.99 -4.56 -0.51
CA SER A 72 -3.64 -3.24 -0.53
C SER A 72 -4.21 -2.86 -1.90
N GLU A 73 -3.63 -3.37 -3.00
CA GLU A 73 -4.17 -3.16 -4.34
C GLU A 73 -5.49 -3.90 -4.53
N LEU A 74 -5.53 -5.15 -4.07
CA LEU A 74 -6.75 -5.97 -4.10
C LEU A 74 -7.88 -5.36 -3.28
N VAL A 75 -7.58 -4.79 -2.12
CA VAL A 75 -8.58 -4.04 -1.32
C VAL A 75 -9.11 -2.85 -2.12
N GLY A 76 -8.24 -2.10 -2.80
CA GLY A 76 -8.68 -0.98 -3.65
C GLY A 76 -9.56 -1.44 -4.81
N ILE A 77 -9.15 -2.51 -5.52
CA ILE A 77 -9.95 -3.09 -6.62
C ILE A 77 -11.32 -3.53 -6.12
N ALA A 78 -11.39 -4.14 -4.93
CA ALA A 78 -12.66 -4.54 -4.34
C ALA A 78 -13.58 -3.32 -4.09
N ILE A 79 -13.04 -2.22 -3.57
CA ILE A 79 -13.80 -0.97 -3.36
C ILE A 79 -14.30 -0.40 -4.70
N ASP A 80 -13.43 -0.32 -5.70
CA ASP A 80 -13.79 0.20 -7.03
C ASP A 80 -14.89 -0.66 -7.67
N THR A 81 -14.75 -1.98 -7.61
CA THR A 81 -15.71 -2.94 -8.18
C THR A 81 -17.06 -2.86 -7.47
N LEU A 82 -17.09 -2.76 -6.14
CA LEU A 82 -18.33 -2.62 -5.36
C LEU A 82 -19.02 -1.29 -5.66
N THR A 83 -18.25 -0.23 -5.88
CA THR A 83 -18.78 1.10 -6.24
C THR A 83 -19.46 1.04 -7.60
N LEU A 84 -18.80 0.48 -8.62
CA LEU A 84 -19.38 0.29 -9.96
C LEU A 84 -20.67 -0.54 -9.93
N LEU A 85 -20.67 -1.64 -9.16
CA LEU A 85 -21.85 -2.49 -9.00
C LEU A 85 -23.04 -1.70 -8.42
N LEU A 86 -22.77 -0.86 -7.42
CA LEU A 86 -23.79 -0.01 -6.82
C LEU A 86 -24.29 1.09 -7.77
N GLU A 87 -23.40 1.68 -8.57
CA GLU A 87 -23.77 2.68 -9.57
C GLU A 87 -24.66 2.09 -10.67
N GLU A 88 -24.35 0.89 -11.15
CA GLU A 88 -25.11 0.26 -12.24
C GLU A 88 -26.48 -0.29 -11.82
N LYS A 89 -26.55 -0.99 -10.68
CA LYS A 89 -27.78 -1.70 -10.27
C LYS A 89 -28.19 -1.47 -8.82
N GLY A 90 -27.26 -1.02 -7.97
CA GLY A 90 -27.52 -0.83 -6.55
C GLY A 90 -28.36 0.40 -6.24
N LYS A 91 -28.27 1.48 -7.03
CA LYS A 91 -28.96 2.75 -6.74
C LYS A 91 -30.47 2.55 -6.56
N ASN A 92 -31.10 1.87 -7.51
CA ASN A 92 -32.53 1.56 -7.44
C ASN A 92 -32.85 0.59 -6.28
N ALA A 93 -31.98 -0.40 -6.02
CA ALA A 93 -32.16 -1.38 -4.94
C ALA A 93 -32.04 -0.75 -3.54
N VAL A 94 -31.20 0.27 -3.37
CA VAL A 94 -31.12 1.08 -2.14
C VAL A 94 -32.37 1.96 -2.00
N GLU A 95 -32.78 2.65 -3.08
CA GLU A 95 -33.93 3.56 -3.06
C GLU A 95 -35.27 2.85 -2.75
N ILE A 96 -35.48 1.64 -3.27
CA ILE A 96 -36.67 0.82 -2.96
C ILE A 96 -36.55 0.02 -1.65
N GLY A 97 -35.43 0.19 -0.92
CA GLY A 97 -35.19 -0.46 0.36
C GLY A 97 -35.02 -1.98 0.27
N GLN A 98 -34.50 -2.52 -0.82
CA GLN A 98 -34.07 -3.93 -0.90
C GLN A 98 -32.74 -4.14 -0.17
N ILE A 99 -31.86 -3.15 -0.18
CA ILE A 99 -30.61 -3.14 0.58
C ILE A 99 -30.81 -2.27 1.82
N ARG A 100 -30.86 -2.87 3.00
CA ARG A 100 -31.09 -2.16 4.28
C ARG A 100 -29.97 -2.34 5.29
N ASP A 101 -29.24 -3.44 5.18
CA ASP A 101 -28.18 -3.84 6.09
C ASP A 101 -27.06 -4.56 5.32
N ILE A 102 -25.99 -4.91 6.03
CA ILE A 102 -24.82 -5.57 5.44
C ILE A 102 -25.17 -6.97 4.91
N GLU A 103 -26.14 -7.67 5.49
CA GLU A 103 -26.49 -9.03 5.10
C GLU A 103 -27.29 -9.03 3.78
N THR A 104 -28.29 -8.17 3.67
CA THR A 104 -29.05 -7.92 2.44
C THR A 104 -28.14 -7.37 1.34
N PHE A 105 -27.19 -6.50 1.66
CA PHE A 105 -26.18 -6.04 0.71
C PHE A 105 -25.30 -7.19 0.20
N ARG A 106 -24.81 -8.05 1.11
CA ARG A 106 -24.00 -9.21 0.75
C ARG A 106 -24.77 -10.16 -0.17
N ARG A 107 -26.05 -10.41 0.13
CA ARG A 107 -26.92 -11.24 -0.71
C ARG A 107 -27.13 -10.63 -2.09
N PHE A 108 -27.38 -9.33 -2.16
CA PHE A 108 -27.51 -8.60 -3.43
C PHE A 108 -26.26 -8.76 -4.32
N ILE A 109 -25.06 -8.64 -3.74
CA ILE A 109 -23.81 -8.89 -4.48
C ILE A 109 -23.73 -10.33 -4.99
N PHE A 110 -24.12 -11.32 -4.18
CA PHE A 110 -24.12 -12.71 -4.62
C PHE A 110 -25.10 -12.98 -5.77
N ASP A 111 -26.30 -12.41 -5.70
CA ASP A 111 -27.30 -12.55 -6.75
C ASP A 111 -26.84 -11.86 -8.04
N PHE A 112 -26.17 -10.71 -7.93
CA PHE A 112 -25.54 -10.04 -9.07
C PHE A 112 -24.47 -10.91 -9.75
N MET A 113 -23.58 -11.54 -8.98
CA MET A 113 -22.52 -12.39 -9.55
C MET A 113 -23.02 -13.67 -10.23
N LYS A 114 -24.27 -14.10 -9.93
CA LYS A 114 -24.89 -15.28 -10.54
C LYS A 114 -25.70 -14.98 -11.80
N SER A 115 -26.08 -13.72 -12.00
CA SER A 115 -26.84 -13.24 -13.16
C SER A 115 -25.96 -13.02 -14.37
#